data_AF-A0A2H3D9K2-F1
#
_entry.id   AF-A0A2H3D9K2-F1
#
_cell.length_a   1.000
_cell.length_b   1.000
_cell.length_c   1.000
_cell.angle_alpha   90.00
_cell.angle_beta   90.00
_cell.angle_gamma   90.00
#
_symmetry.space_group_name_H-M   'P 1'
#
loop_
_entity.id
_entity.type
_entity.pdbx_description
1 polymer ?
#
loop_
_entity_poly.entity_id
_entity_poly.type
_entity_poly.pdbx_seq_one_letter_code
_entity_poly.pdbx_strand_id
1 'polypeptide(L)'
;KLSQHIFNNSAMQEDLSEKCKEVGIAIQKMIWVVVMCWLTHGTVLHHALVLQPALDMLCDMPDWNKNWKKAISHFKLTRLEWQFIEELWPMLVMLSVASERMSSSRVPLLHEVIPLFDLLISKFEDIIVNTDLFPGIQAAAICGCTVLCKYYSKTDDSYMYRMAMSMSCS
;
A
#
# COMPACT_ATOMS: atom_id res chain seq x y z
N LYS A 1 2.26 -13.78 0.32
CA LYS A 1 2.42 -15.26 0.32
C LYS A 1 1.07 -15.97 0.33
N LEU A 2 0.19 -15.70 1.30
CA LEU A 2 -1.20 -16.20 1.29
C LEU A 2 -1.94 -15.83 -0.01
N SER A 3 -1.83 -14.58 -0.43
CA SER A 3 -2.41 -14.07 -1.69
C SER A 3 -2.02 -14.89 -2.92
N GLN A 4 -0.75 -15.26 -3.03
CA GLN A 4 -0.23 -16.09 -4.11
C GLN A 4 -0.75 -17.54 -4.02
N HIS A 5 -0.88 -18.07 -2.81
CA HIS A 5 -1.35 -19.43 -2.58
C HIS A 5 -2.83 -19.59 -2.97
N ILE A 6 -3.66 -18.61 -2.61
CA ILE A 6 -5.07 -18.55 -2.98
C ILE A 6 -5.21 -18.28 -4.48
N PHE A 7 -4.44 -17.33 -5.03
CA PHE A 7 -4.53 -16.98 -6.45
C PHE A 7 -4.23 -18.19 -7.37
N ASN A 8 -3.23 -18.99 -7.03
CA ASN A 8 -2.81 -20.14 -7.85
C ASN A 8 -3.72 -21.38 -7.72
N ASN A 9 -4.68 -21.38 -6.79
CA ASN A 9 -5.54 -22.53 -6.52
C ASN A 9 -7.01 -22.20 -6.79
N SER A 10 -7.57 -22.77 -7.87
CA SER A 10 -8.94 -22.51 -8.29
C SER A 10 -9.99 -22.92 -7.27
N ALA A 11 -9.77 -24.02 -6.55
CA ALA A 11 -10.68 -24.48 -5.50
C ALA A 11 -10.67 -23.52 -4.30
N MET A 12 -9.50 -23.01 -3.89
CA MET A 12 -9.42 -21.98 -2.84
C MET A 12 -10.11 -20.67 -3.24
N GLN A 13 -10.09 -20.31 -4.53
CA GLN A 13 -10.83 -19.14 -5.01
C GLN A 13 -12.35 -19.34 -4.96
N GLU A 14 -12.82 -20.56 -5.24
CA GLU A 14 -14.23 -20.91 -5.17
C GLU A 14 -14.73 -20.89 -3.72
N ASP A 15 -13.99 -21.50 -2.81
CA ASP A 15 -14.28 -21.47 -1.36
C ASP A 15 -14.25 -20.03 -0.80
N LEU A 16 -13.28 -19.21 -1.23
CA LEU A 16 -13.23 -17.81 -0.84
C LEU A 16 -14.45 -17.03 -1.35
N SER A 17 -14.90 -17.29 -2.59
CA SER A 17 -16.10 -16.69 -3.17
C SER A 17 -17.36 -17.08 -2.39
N GLU A 18 -17.47 -18.35 -1.97
CA GLU A 18 -18.55 -18.82 -1.10
C GLU A 18 -18.52 -18.10 0.26
N LYS A 19 -17.34 -17.97 0.88
CA LYS A 19 -17.19 -17.21 2.13
C LYS A 19 -17.48 -15.72 1.98
N CYS A 20 -17.19 -15.12 0.83
CA CYS A 20 -17.62 -13.74 0.56
C CYS A 20 -19.14 -13.62 0.54
N LYS A 21 -19.86 -14.59 -0.05
CA LYS A 21 -21.34 -14.60 -0.07
C LYS A 21 -21.93 -14.76 1.33
N GLU A 22 -21.34 -15.61 2.17
CA GLU A 22 -21.78 -15.81 3.56
C GLU A 22 -21.67 -14.52 4.40
N VAL A 23 -20.64 -13.70 4.15
CA VAL A 23 -20.45 -12.41 4.86
C VAL A 23 -21.21 -11.26 4.18
N GLY A 24 -21.79 -11.49 3.00
CA GLY A 24 -22.47 -10.44 2.23
C GLY A 24 -21.54 -9.46 1.54
N ILE A 25 -20.29 -9.85 1.25
CA ILE A 25 -19.31 -9.04 0.51
C ILE A 25 -19.44 -9.33 -0.99
N ALA A 26 -19.35 -8.29 -1.82
CA ALA A 26 -19.36 -8.45 -3.27
C ALA A 26 -18.21 -9.38 -3.70
N ILE A 27 -18.55 -10.45 -4.44
CA ILE A 27 -17.61 -11.51 -4.82
C ILE A 27 -16.43 -10.90 -5.57
N GLN A 28 -15.25 -10.97 -4.96
CA GLN A 28 -14.02 -10.48 -5.56
C GLN A 28 -12.95 -11.57 -5.49
N LYS A 29 -12.37 -11.89 -6.65
CA LYS A 29 -11.23 -12.81 -6.73
C LYS A 29 -10.01 -12.11 -6.11
N MET A 30 -9.23 -12.84 -5.32
CA MET A 30 -8.02 -12.28 -4.73
C MET A 30 -7.08 -11.81 -5.83
N ILE A 31 -6.65 -10.55 -5.76
CA ILE A 31 -5.77 -9.94 -6.76
C ILE A 31 -4.32 -10.27 -6.40
N TRP A 32 -3.53 -10.70 -7.41
CA TRP A 32 -2.11 -11.01 -7.23
C TRP A 32 -1.23 -9.75 -7.33
N VAL A 33 -0.16 -9.74 -6.55
CA VAL A 33 0.87 -8.71 -6.54
C VAL A 33 1.80 -8.90 -7.73
N VAL A 34 1.78 -7.98 -8.70
CA VAL A 34 2.84 -7.91 -9.72
C VAL A 34 4.03 -7.20 -9.10
N VAL A 35 5.11 -7.94 -8.87
CA VAL A 35 6.35 -7.53 -8.17
C VAL A 35 6.96 -6.20 -8.69
N MET A 36 6.66 -5.79 -9.93
CA MET A 36 7.28 -4.63 -10.58
C MET A 36 6.48 -3.32 -10.52
N CYS A 37 5.31 -3.27 -9.87
CA CYS A 37 4.57 -2.02 -9.70
C CYS A 37 4.21 -1.81 -8.23
N TRP A 38 4.90 -0.87 -7.58
CA TRP A 38 4.67 -0.49 -6.18
C TRP A 38 3.20 -0.07 -5.95
N LEU A 39 2.53 0.46 -6.98
CA LEU A 39 1.09 0.78 -6.99
C LEU A 39 0.17 -0.43 -6.71
N THR A 40 0.59 -1.65 -7.06
CA THR A 40 -0.23 -2.87 -6.86
C THR A 40 -0.23 -3.36 -5.42
N HIS A 41 0.80 -3.03 -4.63
CA HIS A 41 0.84 -3.46 -3.22
C HIS A 41 -0.26 -2.78 -2.41
N GLY A 42 -0.54 -1.52 -2.75
CA GLY A 42 -1.63 -0.79 -2.16
C GLY A 42 -2.99 -1.41 -2.44
N THR A 43 -3.34 -1.55 -3.72
CA THR A 43 -4.64 -2.12 -4.11
C THR A 43 -4.86 -3.52 -3.56
N VAL A 44 -3.81 -4.33 -3.45
CA VAL A 44 -3.88 -5.66 -2.83
C VAL A 44 -4.12 -5.60 -1.31
N LEU A 45 -3.48 -4.68 -0.58
CA LEU A 45 -3.70 -4.53 0.86
C LEU A 45 -5.13 -4.04 1.15
N HIS A 46 -5.63 -3.08 0.38
CA HIS A 46 -7.03 -2.66 0.47
C HIS A 46 -7.99 -3.82 0.24
N HIS A 47 -7.74 -4.61 -0.79
CA HIS A 47 -8.56 -5.75 -1.13
C HIS A 47 -8.51 -6.83 -0.03
N ALA A 48 -7.35 -7.02 0.59
CA ALA A 48 -7.21 -7.90 1.74
C ALA A 48 -7.99 -7.39 2.97
N LEU A 49 -8.00 -6.08 3.22
CA LEU A 49 -8.80 -5.45 4.28
C LEU A 49 -10.30 -5.65 4.04
N VAL A 50 -10.78 -5.41 2.81
CA VAL A 50 -12.19 -5.66 2.45
C VAL A 50 -12.57 -7.13 2.62
N LEU A 51 -11.66 -8.05 2.29
CA LEU A 51 -11.89 -9.49 2.38
C LEU A 51 -11.55 -10.11 3.75
N GLN A 52 -11.10 -9.32 4.73
CA GLN A 52 -10.63 -9.81 6.03
C GLN A 52 -11.53 -10.89 6.64
N PRO A 53 -12.86 -10.68 6.83
CA PRO A 53 -13.70 -11.69 7.47
C PRO A 53 -13.82 -12.98 6.65
N ALA A 54 -13.82 -12.89 5.33
CA ALA A 54 -13.84 -14.07 4.46
C ALA A 54 -12.49 -14.81 4.47
N LEU A 55 -11.38 -14.09 4.54
CA LEU A 55 -10.04 -14.65 4.63
C LEU A 55 -9.79 -15.35 5.96
N ASP A 56 -10.26 -14.76 7.07
CA ASP A 56 -10.15 -15.38 8.40
C ASP A 56 -10.92 -16.71 8.44
N MET A 57 -12.14 -16.75 7.89
CA MET A 57 -12.92 -17.99 7.78
C MET A 57 -12.28 -19.03 6.86
N LEU A 58 -11.70 -18.60 5.73
CA LEU A 58 -10.98 -19.49 4.83
C LEU A 58 -9.76 -20.11 5.53
N CYS A 59 -9.01 -19.32 6.28
CA CYS A 59 -7.86 -19.79 7.06
C CYS A 59 -8.24 -20.81 8.14
N ASP A 60 -9.47 -20.75 8.67
CA ASP A 60 -9.99 -21.67 9.68
C ASP A 60 -10.58 -22.97 9.07
N MET A 61 -10.74 -23.07 7.74
CA MET A 61 -11.34 -24.25 7.12
C MET A 61 -10.52 -25.53 7.36
N PRO A 62 -11.15 -26.63 7.80
CA PRO A 62 -10.45 -27.89 8.03
C PRO A 62 -9.88 -28.50 6.75
N ASP A 63 -10.55 -28.32 5.61
CA ASP A 63 -10.14 -28.87 4.32
C ASP A 63 -8.75 -28.39 3.87
N TRP A 64 -8.44 -27.12 4.12
CA TRP A 64 -7.15 -26.53 3.80
C TRP A 64 -6.08 -26.75 4.87
N ASN A 65 -6.45 -27.32 6.02
CA ASN A 65 -5.57 -27.53 7.17
C ASN A 65 -5.29 -29.02 7.49
N LYS A 66 -5.73 -29.94 6.63
CA LYS A 66 -5.50 -31.40 6.78
C LYS A 66 -4.01 -31.78 6.83
N ASN A 67 -3.16 -31.09 6.08
CA ASN A 67 -1.72 -31.35 6.04
C ASN A 67 -0.98 -30.14 6.60
N TRP A 68 -0.30 -30.31 7.75
CA TRP A 68 0.40 -29.23 8.45
C TRP A 68 1.40 -28.46 7.57
N LYS A 69 2.03 -29.12 6.58
CA LYS A 69 2.99 -28.48 5.66
C LYS A 69 2.33 -27.55 4.65
N LYS A 70 1.04 -27.76 4.37
CA LYS A 70 0.25 -26.99 3.40
C LYS A 70 -0.89 -26.21 4.07
N ALA A 71 -1.02 -26.33 5.40
CA ALA A 71 -2.04 -25.67 6.18
C ALA A 71 -1.97 -24.17 5.94
N ILE A 72 -3.10 -23.50 5.71
CA ILE A 72 -3.13 -22.05 5.51
C ILE A 72 -3.43 -21.30 6.81
N SER A 73 -3.77 -22.01 7.89
CA SER A 73 -4.03 -21.44 9.21
C SER A 73 -2.87 -20.61 9.75
N HIS A 74 -1.62 -21.01 9.47
CA HIS A 74 -0.44 -20.26 9.91
C HIS A 74 -0.24 -18.91 9.19
N PHE A 75 -0.96 -18.66 8.10
CA PHE A 75 -0.99 -17.36 7.44
C PHE A 75 -2.09 -16.44 7.97
N LYS A 76 -2.92 -16.92 8.91
CA LYS A 76 -3.96 -16.10 9.53
C LYS A 76 -3.31 -14.97 10.30
N LEU A 77 -3.73 -13.75 10.00
CA LEU A 77 -3.25 -12.56 10.66
C LEU A 77 -3.98 -12.37 11.99
N THR A 78 -3.23 -11.92 12.98
CA THR A 78 -3.78 -11.49 14.26
C THR A 78 -4.48 -10.15 14.12
N ARG A 79 -5.33 -9.81 15.10
CA ARG A 79 -6.00 -8.50 15.14
C ARG A 79 -5.02 -7.33 15.08
N LEU A 80 -3.88 -7.44 15.77
CA LEU A 80 -2.86 -6.39 15.77
C LEU A 80 -2.19 -6.25 14.39
N GLU A 81 -1.94 -7.36 13.70
CA GLU A 81 -1.39 -7.31 12.33
C GLU A 81 -2.39 -6.70 11.34
N TRP A 82 -3.69 -6.98 11.50
CA TRP A 82 -4.74 -6.32 10.71
C TRP A 82 -4.79 -4.82 10.97
N GLN A 83 -4.77 -4.40 12.24
CA GLN A 83 -4.73 -2.98 12.61
C GLN A 83 -3.48 -2.28 12.05
N PHE A 84 -2.33 -2.94 12.09
CA PHE A 84 -1.11 -2.41 11.49
C PHE A 84 -1.27 -2.19 9.97
N ILE A 85 -1.92 -3.11 9.26
CA ILE A 85 -2.19 -2.97 7.82
C ILE A 85 -3.18 -1.82 7.57
N GLU A 86 -4.21 -1.67 8.40
CA GLU A 86 -5.15 -0.55 8.32
C GLU A 86 -4.46 0.81 8.47
N GLU A 87 -3.51 0.93 9.41
CA GLU A 87 -2.73 2.15 9.61
C GLU A 87 -1.70 2.41 8.51
N LEU A 88 -1.11 1.36 7.94
CA LEU A 88 -0.14 1.48 6.85
C LEU A 88 -0.80 1.88 5.52
N TRP A 89 -2.02 1.41 5.29
CA TRP A 89 -2.72 1.52 4.02
C TRP A 89 -2.83 2.96 3.48
N PRO A 90 -3.28 3.97 4.26
CA PRO A 90 -3.38 5.36 3.80
C PRO A 90 -2.07 5.94 3.25
N MET A 91 -0.94 5.60 3.87
CA MET A 91 0.39 6.05 3.41
C MET A 91 0.72 5.48 2.03
N LEU A 92 0.42 4.19 1.82
CA LEU A 92 0.64 3.53 0.52
C LEU A 92 -0.27 4.09 -0.58
N VAL A 93 -1.53 4.41 -0.26
CA VAL A 93 -2.46 5.07 -1.19
C VAL A 93 -1.90 6.41 -1.66
N MET A 94 -1.45 7.22 -0.71
CA MET A 94 -0.93 8.56 -1.00
C MET A 94 0.27 8.51 -1.96
N LEU A 95 1.21 7.60 -1.71
CA LEU A 95 2.35 7.37 -2.61
C LEU A 95 1.90 6.88 -4.00
N SER A 96 0.89 6.02 -4.05
CA SER A 96 0.32 5.51 -5.30
C SER A 96 -0.29 6.63 -6.14
N VAL A 97 -1.14 7.47 -5.54
CA VAL A 97 -1.77 8.61 -6.22
C VAL A 97 -0.75 9.62 -6.72
N ALA A 98 0.27 9.93 -5.90
CA ALA A 98 1.34 10.82 -6.31
C ALA A 98 2.14 10.25 -7.49
N SER A 99 2.46 8.96 -7.45
CA SER A 99 3.20 8.28 -8.52
C SER A 99 2.42 8.24 -9.83
N GLU A 100 1.11 7.98 -9.76
CA GLU A 100 0.22 7.99 -10.93
C GLU A 100 0.12 9.37 -11.54
N ARG A 101 -0.01 10.42 -10.72
CA ARG A 101 -0.01 11.81 -11.19
C ARG A 101 1.28 12.18 -11.91
N MET A 102 2.43 11.78 -11.37
CA MET A 102 3.74 12.01 -12.01
C MET A 102 3.91 11.20 -13.31
N SER A 103 3.42 9.96 -13.33
CA SER A 103 3.56 9.05 -14.49
C SER A 103 2.60 9.40 -15.63
N SER A 104 1.45 10.00 -15.33
CA SER A 104 0.46 10.42 -16.33
C SER A 104 0.91 11.67 -17.09
N SER A 105 1.80 12.47 -16.51
CA SER A 105 2.36 13.63 -17.20
C SER A 105 3.48 13.21 -18.14
N ARG A 106 3.33 13.56 -19.43
CA ARG A 106 4.36 13.29 -20.46
C ARG A 106 5.66 14.04 -20.17
N VAL A 107 5.57 15.17 -19.47
CA VAL A 107 6.68 15.99 -18.97
C VAL A 107 6.21 16.67 -17.68
N PRO A 108 6.44 16.08 -16.49
CA PRO A 108 6.04 16.75 -15.24
C PRO A 108 6.84 18.04 -15.08
N LEU A 109 6.13 19.17 -14.96
CA LEU A 109 6.77 20.48 -14.83
C LEU A 109 7.25 20.67 -13.39
N LEU A 110 8.35 21.40 -13.20
CA LEU A 110 8.92 21.62 -11.87
C LEU A 110 7.91 22.21 -10.87
N HIS A 111 7.05 23.12 -11.33
CA HIS A 111 6.00 23.73 -10.51
C HIS A 111 4.87 22.75 -10.12
N GLU A 112 4.78 21.58 -10.74
CA GLU A 112 3.83 20.53 -10.35
C GLU A 112 4.49 19.51 -9.41
N VAL A 113 5.79 19.25 -9.63
CA VAL A 113 6.58 18.30 -8.83
C VAL A 113 6.82 18.84 -7.42
N ILE A 114 7.21 20.12 -7.30
CA ILE A 114 7.57 20.71 -5.99
C ILE A 114 6.39 20.70 -5.01
N PRO A 115 5.20 21.24 -5.36
CA PRO A 115 4.06 21.21 -4.44
C PRO A 115 3.61 19.79 -4.11
N LEU A 116 3.83 18.82 -5.01
CA LEU A 116 3.52 17.42 -4.74
C LEU A 116 4.46 16.83 -3.68
N PHE A 117 5.76 17.09 -3.79
CA PHE A 117 6.73 16.65 -2.77
C PHE A 117 6.48 17.35 -1.42
N ASP A 118 6.22 18.66 -1.41
CA ASP A 118 5.89 19.40 -0.18
C ASP A 118 4.64 18.82 0.51
N LEU A 119 3.59 18.53 -0.27
CA LEU A 119 2.38 17.89 0.24
C LEU A 119 2.67 16.50 0.82
N LEU A 120 3.48 15.69 0.13
CA LEU A 120 3.85 14.36 0.62
C LEU A 120 4.66 14.44 1.91
N ILE A 121 5.67 15.31 1.97
CA ILE A 121 6.51 15.48 3.16
C ILE A 121 5.66 15.92 4.35
N SER A 122 4.81 16.94 4.19
CA SER A 122 3.89 17.39 5.24
C SER A 122 2.99 16.25 5.74
N LYS A 123 2.46 15.43 4.83
CA LYS A 123 1.63 14.29 5.22
C LYS A 123 2.39 13.19 5.96
N PHE A 124 3.67 13.00 5.64
CA PHE A 124 4.52 12.06 6.38
C PHE A 124 4.86 12.62 7.76
N GLU A 125 5.13 13.92 7.88
CA GLU A 125 5.35 14.58 9.17
C GLU A 125 4.12 14.46 10.10
N ASP A 126 2.90 14.63 9.56
CA ASP A 126 1.65 14.40 10.30
C ASP A 126 1.60 12.97 10.89
N ILE A 127 2.05 11.96 10.14
CA ILE A 127 2.09 10.55 10.57
C ILE A 127 3.20 10.32 11.61
N ILE A 128 4.35 10.97 11.45
CA ILE A 128 5.50 10.82 12.36
C ILE A 128 5.18 11.37 13.75
N VAL A 129 4.48 12.50 13.83
CA VAL A 129 4.13 13.15 15.11
C VAL A 129 2.96 12.44 15.81
N ASN A 130 2.20 11.62 15.09
CA ASN A 130 1.05 10.92 15.65
C ASN A 130 1.45 9.75 16.55
N THR A 131 1.37 9.97 17.87
CA THR A 131 1.71 8.99 18.91
C THR A 131 0.70 7.85 19.05
N ASP A 132 -0.47 7.96 18.43
CA ASP A 132 -1.53 6.95 18.52
C ASP A 132 -1.31 5.80 17.53
N LEU A 133 -0.41 5.97 16.56
CA LEU A 133 -0.06 4.95 15.56
C LEU A 133 0.97 3.96 16.09
N PHE A 134 1.02 2.77 15.48
CA PHE A 134 2.06 1.79 15.80
C PHE A 134 3.47 2.40 15.59
N PRO A 135 4.43 2.14 16.51
CA PRO A 135 5.80 2.61 16.36
C PRO A 135 6.47 2.18 15.04
N GLY A 136 6.07 1.02 14.50
CA GLY A 136 6.53 0.54 13.20
C GLY A 136 6.05 1.42 12.04
N ILE A 137 4.85 2.00 12.13
CA ILE A 137 4.30 2.94 11.13
C ILE A 137 5.03 4.27 11.18
N GLN A 138 5.31 4.79 12.39
CA GLN A 138 6.13 5.99 12.55
C GLN A 138 7.54 5.77 11.98
N ALA A 139 8.18 4.64 12.30
CA ALA A 139 9.50 4.30 11.75
C ALA A 139 9.47 4.17 10.22
N ALA A 140 8.42 3.59 9.65
CA ALA A 140 8.22 3.53 8.21
C ALA A 140 8.03 4.92 7.59
N ALA A 141 7.27 5.81 8.26
CA ALA A 141 7.10 7.20 7.84
C ALA A 141 8.41 7.98 7.88
N ILE A 142 9.21 7.85 8.94
CA ILE A 142 10.55 8.48 9.02
C ILE A 142 11.43 8.02 7.85
N CYS A 143 11.45 6.72 7.57
CA CYS A 143 12.20 6.16 6.44
C CYS A 143 11.70 6.73 5.10
N GLY A 144 10.39 6.73 4.87
CA GLY A 144 9.79 7.24 3.63
C GLY A 144 10.04 8.74 3.44
N CYS A 145 9.89 9.54 4.49
CA CYS A 145 10.18 10.97 4.49
C CYS A 145 11.65 11.24 4.16
N THR A 146 12.58 10.47 4.76
CA THR A 146 14.01 10.59 4.47
C THR A 146 14.31 10.34 2.99
N VAL A 147 13.66 9.34 2.39
CA VAL A 147 13.78 9.05 0.95
C VAL A 147 13.20 10.20 0.12
N LEU A 148 12.00 10.70 0.45
CA LEU A 148 11.38 11.82 -0.24
C LEU A 148 12.27 13.08 -0.22
N CYS A 149 12.78 13.47 0.95
CA CYS A 149 13.67 14.62 1.10
C CYS A 149 14.97 14.45 0.28
N LYS A 150 15.52 13.24 0.21
CA LYS A 150 16.70 12.93 -0.62
C LYS A 150 16.44 13.08 -2.13
N TYR A 151 15.23 12.75 -2.59
CA TYR A 151 14.86 12.96 -3.99
C TYR A 151 14.56 14.43 -4.26
N TYR A 152 13.86 15.09 -3.36
CA TYR A 152 13.57 16.52 -3.43
C TYR A 152 14.85 17.37 -3.51
N SER A 153 15.86 17.08 -2.67
CA SER A 153 17.14 17.80 -2.67
C SER A 153 17.88 17.71 -4.02
N LYS A 154 17.67 16.64 -4.79
CA LYS A 154 18.26 16.50 -6.13
C LYS A 154 17.51 17.30 -7.19
N THR A 155 16.22 17.54 -7.00
CA THR A 155 15.40 18.38 -7.87
C THR A 155 15.72 19.86 -7.65
N ASP A 156 15.91 20.26 -6.38
CA ASP A 156 16.32 21.60 -5.96
C ASP A 156 17.74 21.98 -6.43
N ASP A 157 18.68 21.03 -6.40
CA ASP A 157 20.07 21.23 -6.87
C ASP A 157 20.20 21.30 -8.41
N SER A 158 19.09 21.15 -9.15
CA SER A 158 19.12 21.29 -10.61
C SER A 158 19.27 22.77 -11.02
N TYR A 159 20.25 23.07 -11.86
CA TYR A 159 20.48 24.42 -12.41
C TYR A 159 19.22 25.02 -13.06
N MET A 160 18.36 24.17 -13.62
CA MET A 160 17.08 24.55 -14.23
C MET A 160 16.10 25.16 -13.22
N TYR A 161 16.08 24.68 -11.97
CA TYR A 161 15.22 25.21 -10.91
C TYR A 161 15.66 26.61 -10.47
N ARG A 162 16.97 26.80 -10.21
CA ARG A 162 17.53 28.12 -9.88
C ARG A 162 17.27 29.14 -10.98
N MET A 163 17.33 28.73 -12.25
CA MET A 163 17.01 29.60 -13.40
C MET A 163 15.52 29.95 -13.47
N ALA A 164 14.61 28.98 -13.30
CA ALA A 164 13.16 29.22 -13.34
C ALA A 164 12.65 30.14 -12.21
N MET A 165 13.18 29.97 -10.99
CA MET A 165 12.85 30.83 -9.85
C MET A 165 13.40 32.26 -10.03
N SER A 166 14.59 32.40 -10.63
CA SER A 166 15.17 33.73 -10.92
C SER A 166 14.38 34.49 -12.00
N MET A 167 13.81 33.78 -12.99
CA MET A 167 13.00 34.38 -14.06
C MET A 167 11.59 34.77 -13.64
N SER A 168 11.05 34.16 -12.58
CA SER A 168 9.70 34.48 -12.08
C SER A 168 9.65 35.73 -11.20
N CYS A 169 10.81 36.32 -10.90
CA CYS A 169 10.97 37.50 -10.03
C CYS A 169 11.51 38.73 -10.79
N SER A 170 11.43 38.74 -12.13
CA SER A 170 11.76 39.89 -13.00
C SER A 170 10.51 40.38 -13.73
#